data_AF-A0A124GTE2-F1
#
_entry.id   AF-A0A124GTE2-F1
#
_cell.length_a   1.000
_cell.length_b   1.000
_cell.length_c   1.000
_cell.angle_alpha   90.00
_cell.angle_beta   90.00
_cell.angle_gamma   90.00
#
_symmetry.space_group_name_H-M   'P 1'
#
loop_
_entity.id
_entity.type
_entity.pdbx_description
1 polymer ?
#
loop_
_entity_poly.entity_id
_entity_poly.type
_entity_poly.pdbx_seq_one_letter_code
_entity_poly.pdbx_strand_id
1 'polypeptide(L)'
;MMPRFLDFHHLCGTEITLDQPSLSPPRTFVLDEKISEDYQTMTQQIYDQGLGPPFAVIKFSCHNLLAPGQQGFMRIYLQIPIDSTFSSAPEVRAQQAISQRTHTELKALATLDRENCTAVPKLLGYREGLQGTEEFVPSGYINYVAWARVPGKPVDYYSFWKRDFEYRRQLRSAFRTAYE
;
A
#
# COMPACT_ATOMS: atom_id res chain seq x y z
N MET A 1 0.94 22.15 -9.44
CA MET A 1 1.54 22.07 -8.09
C MET A 1 0.49 21.44 -7.21
N MET A 2 0.72 20.22 -6.71
CA MET A 2 -0.25 19.56 -5.83
C MET A 2 -0.45 20.41 -4.57
N PRO A 3 -1.69 20.59 -4.10
CA PRO A 3 -1.91 21.26 -2.83
C PRO A 3 -1.14 20.50 -1.74
N ARG A 4 -0.39 21.22 -0.90
CA ARG A 4 0.44 20.73 0.22
C ARG A 4 -0.39 20.07 1.36
N PHE A 5 -1.58 19.57 1.06
CA PHE A 5 -2.66 19.23 2.01
C PHE A 5 -2.71 17.74 2.36
N LEU A 6 -1.90 16.88 1.73
CA LEU A 6 -1.84 15.45 2.01
C LEU A 6 -0.72 15.17 3.02
N ASP A 7 -0.87 15.63 4.26
CA ASP A 7 0.04 15.21 5.32
C ASP A 7 -0.53 13.99 6.05
N PHE A 8 0.05 12.82 5.81
CA PHE A 8 -0.32 11.59 6.50
C PHE A 8 0.44 11.36 7.82
N HIS A 9 1.31 12.28 8.27
CA HIS A 9 2.00 12.13 9.56
C HIS A 9 1.04 12.05 10.74
N HIS A 10 -0.16 12.65 10.64
CA HIS A 10 -1.19 12.56 11.68
C HIS A 10 -1.69 11.13 11.93
N LEU A 11 -1.43 10.18 11.02
CA LEU A 11 -1.82 8.77 11.21
C LEU A 11 -0.88 8.01 12.15
N CYS A 12 0.29 8.55 12.50
CA CYS A 12 1.18 7.95 13.51
C CYS A 12 0.42 7.75 14.84
N GLY A 13 0.56 6.58 15.44
CA GLY A 13 -0.16 6.17 16.65
C GLY A 13 -1.55 5.56 16.39
N THR A 14 -2.04 5.55 15.15
CA THR A 14 -3.34 4.96 14.83
C THR A 14 -3.28 3.43 14.88
N GLU A 15 -4.30 2.83 15.47
CA GLU A 15 -4.52 1.39 15.50
C GLU A 15 -5.31 0.93 14.26
N ILE A 16 -4.73 -0.01 13.51
CA ILE A 16 -5.33 -0.60 12.32
C ILE A 16 -5.51 -2.09 12.54
N THR A 17 -6.76 -2.53 12.59
CA THR A 17 -7.13 -3.95 12.63
C THR A 17 -7.17 -4.52 11.21
N LEU A 18 -6.44 -5.60 10.99
CA LEU A 18 -6.39 -6.38 9.76
C LEU A 18 -7.16 -7.68 9.97
N ASP A 19 -8.13 -7.95 9.10
CA ASP A 19 -9.11 -9.03 9.22
C ASP A 19 -8.95 -10.11 8.14
N GLN A 20 -8.03 -9.93 7.21
CA GLN A 20 -7.68 -10.91 6.19
C GLN A 20 -6.24 -11.42 6.33
N PRO A 21 -5.97 -12.70 5.96
CA PRO A 21 -6.94 -13.69 5.50
C PRO A 21 -7.85 -14.19 6.63
N SER A 22 -9.14 -14.35 6.35
CA SER A 22 -10.21 -14.67 7.33
C SER A 22 -10.00 -15.96 8.16
N LEU A 23 -9.10 -16.84 7.72
CA LEU A 23 -8.72 -18.06 8.44
C LEU A 23 -7.86 -17.80 9.67
N SER A 24 -7.30 -16.60 9.82
CA SER A 24 -6.56 -16.16 11.00
C SER A 24 -7.38 -15.18 11.84
N PRO A 25 -7.22 -15.14 13.17
CA PRO A 25 -7.86 -14.12 13.99
C PRO A 25 -7.36 -12.72 13.56
N PRO A 26 -8.24 -11.70 13.56
CA PRO A 26 -7.84 -10.34 13.25
C PRO A 26 -6.69 -9.86 14.14
N ARG A 27 -5.81 -9.03 13.59
CA ARG A 27 -4.64 -8.48 14.30
C ARG A 27 -4.61 -6.98 14.18
N THR A 28 -4.32 -6.32 15.30
CA THR A 28 -4.20 -4.86 15.34
C THR A 28 -2.74 -4.45 15.32
N PHE A 29 -2.42 -3.50 14.45
CA PHE A 29 -1.10 -2.89 14.31
C PHE A 29 -1.18 -1.40 14.58
N VAL A 30 -0.21 -0.87 15.31
CA VAL A 30 -0.05 0.58 15.53
C VAL A 30 0.91 1.12 14.48
N LEU A 31 0.55 2.22 13.82
CA LEU A 31 1.42 2.92 12.89
C LEU A 31 2.49 3.71 13.65
N ASP A 32 3.77 3.50 13.34
CA ASP A 32 4.89 4.13 14.05
C ASP A 32 5.38 5.38 13.31
N GLU A 33 6.20 5.20 12.28
CA GLU A 33 6.84 6.28 11.52
C GLU A 33 6.42 6.22 10.04
N LYS A 34 6.07 7.37 9.46
CA LYS A 34 5.85 7.48 8.01
C LYS A 34 7.19 7.37 7.28
N ILE A 35 7.34 6.33 6.47
CA ILE A 35 8.57 6.01 5.73
C ILE A 35 8.59 6.68 4.35
N SER A 36 7.46 6.66 3.63
CA SER A 36 7.37 7.22 2.30
C SER A 36 5.92 7.47 1.90
N GLU A 37 5.72 8.39 0.97
CA GLU A 37 4.46 8.61 0.28
C GLU A 37 4.72 8.80 -1.22
N ASP A 38 3.80 8.32 -2.04
CA ASP A 38 3.81 8.47 -3.50
C ASP A 38 2.38 8.62 -4.02
N TYR A 39 2.22 9.28 -5.16
CA TYR A 39 0.94 9.66 -5.73
C TYR A 39 0.89 9.30 -7.20
N GLN A 40 -0.03 8.41 -7.57
CA GLN A 40 -0.35 8.11 -8.96
C GLN A 40 -1.52 9.00 -9.37
N THR A 41 -1.19 10.25 -9.72
CA THR A 41 -2.16 11.29 -10.07
C THR A 41 -2.57 11.15 -11.54
N MET A 42 -3.71 11.75 -11.90
CA MET A 42 -4.24 11.55 -13.25
C MET A 42 -5.14 12.71 -13.69
N THR A 43 -4.94 13.13 -14.93
CA THR A 43 -5.82 14.09 -15.61
C THR A 43 -7.09 13.39 -16.10
N GLN A 44 -8.15 14.16 -16.37
CA GLN A 44 -9.39 13.65 -16.95
C GLN A 44 -9.13 12.85 -18.24
N GLN A 45 -8.29 13.37 -19.14
CA GLN A 45 -7.99 12.71 -20.41
C GLN A 45 -7.37 11.32 -20.24
N ILE A 46 -6.50 11.13 -19.24
CA ILE A 46 -5.88 9.83 -18.97
C ILE A 46 -6.87 8.92 -18.24
N TYR A 47 -7.70 9.47 -17.35
CA TYR A 47 -8.78 8.73 -16.70
C TYR A 47 -9.74 8.12 -17.72
N ASP A 48 -10.14 8.90 -18.74
CA ASP A 48 -11.05 8.48 -19.81
C ASP A 48 -10.46 7.36 -20.69
N GLN A 49 -9.14 7.13 -20.66
CA GLN A 49 -8.49 6.02 -21.35
C GLN A 49 -8.61 4.68 -20.59
N GLY A 50 -9.17 4.68 -19.38
CA GLY A 50 -9.47 3.46 -18.62
C GLY A 50 -8.28 2.85 -17.87
N LEU A 51 -7.27 3.65 -17.50
CA LEU A 51 -6.09 3.16 -16.73
C LEU A 51 -6.38 2.85 -15.24
N GLY A 52 -7.64 2.98 -14.81
CA GLY A 52 -8.08 2.87 -13.42
C GLY A 52 -7.94 4.18 -12.65
N PRO A 53 -8.55 4.33 -11.47
CA PRO A 53 -8.56 5.62 -10.77
C PRO A 53 -7.17 5.99 -10.22
N PRO A 54 -6.90 7.29 -10.01
CA PRO A 54 -5.69 7.71 -9.34
C PRO A 54 -5.70 7.29 -7.87
N PHE A 55 -4.52 7.14 -7.28
CA PHE A 55 -4.39 6.68 -5.89
C PHE A 55 -3.12 7.21 -5.21
N ALA A 56 -3.19 7.35 -3.88
CA ALA A 56 -2.03 7.60 -3.05
C ALA A 56 -1.55 6.31 -2.38
N VAL A 57 -0.25 6.26 -2.13
CA VAL A 57 0.44 5.13 -1.52
C VAL A 57 1.29 5.63 -0.38
N ILE A 58 0.97 5.21 0.85
CA ILE A 58 1.69 5.66 2.04
C ILE A 58 2.23 4.44 2.77
N LYS A 59 3.52 4.47 3.09
CA LYS A 59 4.21 3.41 3.83
C LYS A 59 4.56 3.89 5.23
N PHE A 60 4.23 3.08 6.22
CA PHE A 60 4.61 3.26 7.62
C PHE A 60 5.43 2.05 8.10
N SER A 61 6.30 2.27 9.08
CA SER A 61 6.66 1.21 10.02
C SER A 61 5.48 0.97 10.97
N CYS A 62 5.35 -0.25 11.48
CA CYS A 62 4.30 -0.59 12.43
C CYS A 62 4.75 -1.71 13.37
N HIS A 63 4.05 -1.86 14.49
CA HIS A 63 4.19 -3.00 15.38
C HIS A 63 2.83 -3.58 15.76
N ASN A 64 2.79 -4.87 16.08
CA ASN A 64 1.58 -5.52 16.59
C ASN A 64 1.26 -4.99 17.98
N LEU A 65 0.00 -4.58 18.20
CA LEU A 65 -0.46 -4.00 19.47
C LEU A 65 -0.29 -4.96 20.66
N LEU A 66 -0.61 -6.24 20.47
CA LEU A 66 -0.55 -7.26 21.53
C LEU A 66 0.83 -7.93 21.64
N ALA A 67 1.68 -7.77 20.62
CA ALA A 67 3.02 -8.32 20.58
C ALA A 67 4.01 -7.33 19.96
N PRO A 68 4.43 -6.27 20.68
CA PRO A 68 5.25 -5.18 20.11
C PRO A 68 6.59 -5.61 19.49
N GLY A 69 7.10 -6.79 19.86
CA GLY A 69 8.28 -7.39 19.22
C GLY A 69 8.03 -7.82 17.76
N GLN A 70 6.78 -8.03 17.35
CA GLN A 70 6.42 -8.28 15.95
C GLN A 70 6.32 -6.94 15.21
N GLN A 71 7.46 -6.55 14.63
CA GLN A 71 7.55 -5.36 13.79
C GLN A 71 7.25 -5.68 12.31
N GLY A 72 6.74 -4.67 11.62
CA GLY A 72 6.36 -4.77 10.22
C GLY A 72 6.46 -3.43 9.50
N PHE A 73 6.04 -3.47 8.25
CA PHE A 73 5.65 -2.30 7.50
C PHE A 73 4.17 -2.42 7.16
N MET A 74 3.48 -1.29 7.12
CA MET A 74 2.13 -1.18 6.60
C MET A 74 2.13 -0.25 5.40
N ARG A 75 1.44 -0.63 4.34
CA ARG A 75 1.10 0.27 3.24
C ARG A 75 -0.39 0.50 3.19
N ILE A 76 -0.73 1.78 3.05
CA ILE A 76 -2.09 2.27 2.84
C ILE A 76 -2.18 2.66 1.38
N TYR A 77 -3.12 2.05 0.66
CA TYR A 77 -3.53 2.46 -0.67
C TYR A 77 -4.89 3.12 -0.56
N LEU A 78 -5.03 4.36 -1.01
CA LEU A 78 -6.30 5.08 -0.97
C LEU A 78 -6.58 5.72 -2.31
N GLN A 79 -7.83 5.63 -2.76
CA GLN A 79 -8.25 6.32 -3.98
C GLN A 79 -8.21 7.84 -3.77
N ILE A 80 -7.61 8.56 -4.70
CA ILE A 80 -7.63 10.03 -4.71
C ILE A 80 -8.47 10.53 -5.89
N PRO A 81 -8.92 11.80 -5.88
CA PRO A 81 -9.63 12.38 -7.01
C PRO A 81 -8.70 12.56 -8.21
N ILE A 82 -9.29 12.67 -9.40
CA ILE A 82 -8.56 13.20 -10.56
C ILE A 82 -8.16 14.65 -10.32
N ASP A 83 -7.08 15.09 -10.97
CA ASP A 83 -6.39 16.36 -10.71
C ASP A 83 -7.33 17.57 -10.71
N SER A 84 -8.29 17.62 -11.64
CA SER A 84 -9.25 18.71 -11.80
C SER A 84 -10.32 18.79 -10.71
N THR A 85 -10.48 17.74 -9.90
CA THR A 85 -11.59 17.60 -8.94
C THR A 85 -11.18 17.55 -7.48
N PHE A 86 -9.88 17.69 -7.19
CA PHE A 86 -9.38 17.68 -5.81
C PHE A 86 -10.08 18.70 -4.89
N SER A 87 -10.41 19.87 -5.42
CA SER A 87 -11.10 20.96 -4.69
C SER A 87 -12.60 21.00 -4.94
N SER A 88 -13.17 20.05 -5.68
CA SER A 88 -14.61 19.95 -5.90
C SER A 88 -15.31 19.46 -4.63
N ALA A 89 -16.64 19.64 -4.56
CA ALA A 89 -17.46 19.17 -3.45
C ALA A 89 -17.39 17.63 -3.30
N PRO A 90 -17.56 17.07 -2.08
CA PRO A 90 -17.49 15.62 -1.83
C PRO A 90 -18.37 14.79 -2.77
N GLU A 91 -19.55 15.29 -3.15
CA GLU A 91 -20.49 14.62 -4.05
C GLU A 91 -19.91 14.44 -5.45
N VAL A 92 -19.14 15.41 -5.94
CA VAL A 92 -18.46 15.35 -7.24
C VAL A 92 -17.31 14.34 -7.19
N ARG A 93 -16.56 14.31 -6.08
CA ARG A 93 -15.46 13.34 -5.92
C ARG A 93 -16.01 11.92 -5.76
N ALA A 94 -17.12 11.75 -5.04
CA ALA A 94 -17.79 10.48 -4.82
C ALA A 94 -18.23 9.79 -6.13
N GLN A 95 -18.54 10.56 -7.18
CA GLN A 95 -18.88 10.00 -8.50
C GLN A 95 -17.73 9.19 -9.13
N GLN A 96 -16.49 9.39 -8.66
CA GLN A 96 -15.31 8.67 -9.14
C GLN A 96 -15.04 7.39 -8.35
N ALA A 97 -15.77 7.16 -7.24
CA ALA A 97 -15.53 6.05 -6.34
C ALA A 97 -15.62 4.70 -7.04
N ILE A 98 -14.62 3.85 -6.82
CA ILE A 98 -14.73 2.43 -7.09
C ILE A 98 -14.70 1.66 -5.77
N SER A 99 -15.43 0.55 -5.72
CA SER A 99 -15.59 -0.24 -4.49
C SER A 99 -14.32 -0.95 -4.06
N GLN A 100 -13.47 -1.36 -5.01
CA GLN A 100 -12.21 -2.03 -4.69
C GLN A 100 -11.18 -1.98 -5.83
N ARG A 101 -9.90 -1.94 -5.46
CA ARG A 101 -8.74 -2.22 -6.31
C ARG A 101 -7.70 -3.06 -5.57
N THR A 102 -7.51 -4.31 -5.99
CA THR A 102 -6.39 -5.13 -5.51
C THR A 102 -5.08 -4.68 -6.16
N HIS A 103 -4.14 -4.19 -5.35
CA HIS A 103 -2.82 -3.76 -5.83
C HIS A 103 -1.87 -4.95 -6.00
N THR A 104 -0.91 -4.83 -6.94
CA THR A 104 0.06 -5.89 -7.28
C THR A 104 0.83 -6.40 -6.07
N GLU A 105 1.16 -5.51 -5.11
CA GLU A 105 1.87 -5.90 -3.90
C GLU A 105 1.06 -6.87 -3.03
N LEU A 106 -0.23 -6.56 -2.77
CA LEU A 106 -1.10 -7.46 -2.02
C LEU A 106 -1.24 -8.80 -2.75
N LYS A 107 -1.47 -8.76 -4.07
CA LYS A 107 -1.57 -9.97 -4.89
C LYS A 107 -0.31 -10.82 -4.79
N ALA A 108 0.87 -10.20 -4.89
CA ALA A 108 2.16 -10.90 -4.81
C ALA A 108 2.39 -11.49 -3.43
N LEU A 109 2.27 -10.70 -2.35
CA LEU A 109 2.48 -11.16 -0.99
C LEU A 109 1.51 -12.28 -0.61
N ALA A 110 0.22 -12.14 -0.91
CA ALA A 110 -0.77 -13.17 -0.62
C ALA A 110 -0.52 -14.47 -1.41
N THR A 111 -0.10 -14.36 -2.68
CA THR A 111 0.22 -15.54 -3.50
C THR A 111 1.43 -16.29 -2.95
N LEU A 112 2.49 -15.56 -2.62
CA LEU A 112 3.75 -16.12 -2.15
C LEU A 112 3.66 -16.66 -0.72
N ASP A 113 2.88 -16.01 0.16
CA ASP A 113 2.61 -16.49 1.51
C ASP A 113 1.84 -17.82 1.47
N ARG A 114 0.84 -17.96 0.59
CA ARG A 114 0.11 -19.21 0.35
C ARG A 114 1.03 -20.34 -0.15
N GLU A 115 2.08 -20.00 -0.89
CA GLU A 115 3.10 -20.94 -1.38
C GLU A 115 4.18 -21.24 -0.33
N ASN A 116 4.09 -20.68 0.87
CA ASN A 116 5.10 -20.75 1.93
C ASN A 116 6.49 -20.29 1.46
N CYS A 117 6.52 -19.32 0.54
CA CYS A 117 7.77 -18.77 0.02
C CYS A 117 8.52 -18.01 1.12
N THR A 118 9.74 -18.48 1.44
CA THR A 118 10.58 -17.85 2.46
C THR A 118 11.44 -16.71 1.91
N ALA A 119 11.49 -16.54 0.59
CA ALA A 119 12.23 -15.47 -0.11
C ALA A 119 11.60 -14.08 0.03
N VAL A 120 10.34 -14.00 0.47
CA VAL A 120 9.63 -12.74 0.65
C VAL A 120 9.23 -12.51 2.11
N PRO A 121 9.07 -11.25 2.51
CA PRO A 121 8.50 -10.95 3.81
C PRO A 121 7.13 -11.60 3.99
N LYS A 122 6.92 -12.20 5.17
CA LYS A 122 5.65 -12.82 5.52
C LYS A 122 4.50 -11.80 5.50
N LEU A 123 3.36 -12.16 4.91
CA LEU A 123 2.16 -11.35 5.01
C LEU A 123 1.63 -11.42 6.45
N LEU A 124 1.48 -10.27 7.10
CA LEU A 124 0.98 -10.20 8.48
C LEU A 124 -0.55 -10.09 8.52
N GLY A 125 -1.12 -9.47 7.48
CA GLY A 125 -2.55 -9.35 7.24
C GLY A 125 -2.85 -8.23 6.26
N TYR A 126 -4.11 -8.11 5.87
CA TYR A 126 -4.60 -6.96 5.13
C TYR A 126 -6.05 -6.64 5.53
N ARG A 127 -6.49 -5.43 5.21
CA ARG A 127 -7.87 -4.98 5.32
C ARG A 127 -8.25 -4.24 4.06
N GLU A 128 -9.43 -4.54 3.56
CA GLU A 128 -10.08 -3.86 2.46
C GLU A 128 -11.26 -3.04 2.99
N GLY A 129 -11.44 -1.81 2.51
CA GLY A 129 -12.46 -0.92 3.04
C GLY A 129 -12.87 0.19 2.08
N LEU A 130 -13.84 0.98 2.52
CA LEU A 130 -14.33 2.16 1.82
C LEU A 130 -14.03 3.42 2.63
N GLN A 131 -13.75 4.49 1.90
CA GLN A 131 -13.47 5.81 2.44
C GLN A 131 -14.73 6.46 3.00
N GLY A 132 -14.55 7.23 4.08
CA GLY A 132 -15.61 7.99 4.74
C GLY A 132 -16.19 9.14 3.90
N THR A 133 -17.26 9.77 4.37
CA THR A 133 -17.96 10.84 3.63
C THR A 133 -17.11 12.11 3.44
N GLU A 134 -16.18 12.36 4.36
CA GLU A 134 -15.30 13.53 4.35
C GLU A 134 -13.91 13.25 3.76
N GLU A 135 -13.67 12.02 3.32
CA GLU A 135 -12.36 11.62 2.79
C GLU A 135 -12.18 12.07 1.33
N PHE A 136 -11.04 11.71 0.74
CA PHE A 136 -10.60 12.18 -0.57
C PHE A 136 -11.60 11.81 -1.66
N VAL A 137 -11.99 10.54 -1.70
CA VAL A 137 -13.05 10.06 -2.59
C VAL A 137 -14.07 9.33 -1.73
N PRO A 138 -15.17 9.99 -1.34
CA PRO A 138 -16.18 9.35 -0.50
C PRO A 138 -16.68 8.05 -1.13
N SER A 139 -16.77 6.98 -0.32
CA SER A 139 -17.09 5.62 -0.77
C SER A 139 -16.10 5.00 -1.78
N GLY A 140 -14.99 5.66 -2.10
CA GLY A 140 -13.88 5.07 -2.84
C GLY A 140 -13.11 4.08 -1.98
N TYR A 141 -12.30 3.21 -2.59
CA TYR A 141 -11.59 2.19 -1.82
C TYR A 141 -10.47 2.78 -0.93
N ILE A 142 -10.18 2.06 0.16
CA ILE A 142 -8.98 2.21 0.99
C ILE A 142 -8.53 0.84 1.49
N ASN A 143 -7.27 0.49 1.24
CA ASN A 143 -6.69 -0.81 1.56
C ASN A 143 -5.46 -0.67 2.44
N TYR A 144 -5.33 -1.57 3.40
CA TYR A 144 -4.22 -1.65 4.35
C TYR A 144 -3.55 -3.00 4.17
N VAL A 145 -2.25 -3.02 3.95
CA VAL A 145 -1.47 -4.26 3.75
C VAL A 145 -0.27 -4.21 4.68
N ALA A 146 -0.13 -5.21 5.56
CA ALA A 146 1.01 -5.30 6.46
C ALA A 146 1.84 -6.55 6.19
N TRP A 147 3.16 -6.40 6.22
CA TRP A 147 4.11 -7.51 6.09
C TRP A 147 5.27 -7.36 7.06
N ALA A 148 5.91 -8.49 7.34
CA ALA A 148 6.98 -8.57 8.33
C ALA A 148 8.17 -7.70 7.93
N ARG A 149 8.81 -7.07 8.92
CA ARG A 149 10.11 -6.43 8.71
C ARG A 149 11.18 -7.51 8.61
N VAL A 150 11.95 -7.50 7.54
CA VAL A 150 13.09 -8.41 7.34
C VAL A 150 14.42 -7.67 7.50
N PRO A 151 15.50 -8.35 7.93
CA PRO A 151 16.83 -7.76 7.95
C PRO A 151 17.28 -7.29 6.56
N GLY A 152 18.11 -6.24 6.53
CA GLY A 152 18.71 -5.72 5.31
C GLY A 152 18.11 -4.39 4.85
N LYS A 153 18.46 -3.99 3.62
CA LYS A 153 17.98 -2.76 2.99
C LYS A 153 17.07 -3.11 1.81
N PRO A 154 15.90 -2.46 1.68
CA PRO A 154 15.04 -2.69 0.52
C PRO A 154 15.76 -2.24 -0.76
N VAL A 155 15.61 -3.04 -1.82
CA VAL A 155 15.97 -2.64 -3.17
C VAL A 155 14.72 -2.05 -3.81
N ASP A 156 14.67 -0.73 -3.96
CA ASP A 156 13.55 -0.06 -4.61
C ASP A 156 13.63 -0.18 -6.14
N TYR A 157 12.49 0.05 -6.82
CA TYR A 157 12.38 -0.06 -8.27
C TYR A 157 13.43 0.80 -9.00
N TYR A 158 13.61 2.05 -8.58
CA TYR A 158 14.51 2.97 -9.27
C TYR A 158 15.97 2.59 -9.06
N SER A 159 16.37 2.24 -7.83
CA SER A 159 17.74 1.77 -7.58
C SER A 159 18.02 0.46 -8.30
N PHE A 160 17.06 -0.47 -8.36
CA PHE A 160 17.22 -1.71 -9.12
C PHE A 160 17.54 -1.43 -10.59
N TRP A 161 16.75 -0.59 -11.27
CA TRP A 161 16.92 -0.33 -12.71
C TRP A 161 18.11 0.57 -13.05
N LYS A 162 18.56 1.41 -12.11
CA LYS A 162 19.77 2.24 -12.27
C LYS A 162 21.07 1.42 -12.21
N ARG A 163 21.03 0.21 -11.64
CA ARG A 163 22.20 -0.65 -11.48
C ARG A 163 22.50 -1.39 -12.78
N ASP A 164 23.76 -1.82 -12.93
CA ASP A 164 24.20 -2.53 -14.11
C ASP A 164 23.47 -3.88 -14.32
N PHE A 165 23.68 -4.47 -15.49
CA PHE A 165 23.05 -5.75 -15.84
C PHE A 165 23.49 -6.89 -14.91
N GLU A 166 24.76 -6.95 -14.54
CA GLU A 166 25.31 -8.03 -13.70
C GLU A 166 24.69 -8.01 -12.30
N TYR A 167 24.59 -6.85 -11.65
CA TYR A 167 23.91 -6.70 -10.37
C TYR A 167 22.45 -7.18 -10.45
N ARG A 168 21.71 -6.74 -11.47
CA ARG A 168 20.30 -7.12 -11.65
C ARG A 168 20.16 -8.63 -11.90
N ARG A 169 21.09 -9.23 -12.65
CA ARG A 169 21.13 -10.67 -12.89
C ARG A 169 21.42 -11.44 -11.60
N GLN A 170 22.40 -11.02 -10.82
CA GLN A 170 22.74 -11.63 -9.53
C GLN A 170 21.57 -11.58 -8.56
N LEU A 171 20.91 -10.42 -8.42
CA LEU A 171 19.76 -10.28 -7.53
C LEU A 171 18.60 -11.20 -7.95
N ARG A 172 18.30 -11.26 -9.26
CA ARG A 172 17.26 -12.17 -9.79
C ARG A 172 17.62 -13.64 -9.59
N SER A 173 18.90 -13.99 -9.70
CA SER A 173 19.37 -15.35 -9.44
C SER A 173 19.21 -15.71 -7.96
N ALA A 174 19.62 -14.82 -7.05
CA ALA A 174 19.46 -15.02 -5.61
C ALA A 174 17.99 -15.17 -5.22
N PHE A 175 17.10 -14.34 -5.81
CA PHE A 175 15.67 -14.47 -5.59
C PHE A 175 15.13 -15.82 -6.09
N ARG A 176 15.53 -16.26 -7.28
CA ARG A 176 15.11 -17.57 -7.83
C ARG A 176 15.53 -18.72 -6.92
N THR A 177 16.78 -18.73 -6.47
CA THR A 177 17.30 -19.76 -5.56
C THR A 177 16.60 -19.75 -4.21
N ALA A 178 16.16 -18.59 -3.72
CA ALA A 178 15.39 -18.52 -2.48
C ALA A 178 13.91 -18.90 -2.66
N TYR A 179 13.39 -18.79 -3.88
CA TYR A 179 12.00 -19.13 -4.23
C TYR A 179 11.80 -20.65 -4.43
N GLU A 180 12.81 -21.32 -5.01
CA GLU A 180 12.87 -22.79 -5.18
C GLU A 180 13.00 -23.53 -3.83
#